data_AF-A0A956ZWY3-F1
#
_entry.id   AF-A0A956ZWY3-F1
#
_cell.length_a   1.000
_cell.length_b   1.000
_cell.length_c   1.000
_cell.angle_alpha   90.00
_cell.angle_beta   90.00
_cell.angle_gamma   90.00
#
_symmetry.space_group_name_H-M   'P 1'
#
loop_
_entity.id
_entity.type
_entity.pdbx_description
1 polymer ?
#
loop_
_entity_poly.entity_id
_entity_poly.type
_entity_poly.pdbx_seq_one_letter_code
_entity_poly.pdbx_strand_id
1 'polypeptide(L)'
;MNRNIALLSVFVLFIGFQSLSRAQERTVSDINEDIAVLEYWQNTLSNERARLQNAWEDPGILVVYSPASASWRSFSRDQAEEILESVIASAKLSNENLIYQVTDRLGLPRILVETALSTPGAKAPAVLDFYQSSLTAQVEADIGETDLLIGELEEEIIRLNQEKQALLAPGPAAVQCDLSGSWNGNDWGDINLNQSSTGYSGTYTSTYEDDTGDITINITTLEGTWGETNRKGELFDIVISEDGCSISGSWNVTSDDDLGPAVEQASFNWTKN
;
A
#
# COMPACT_ATOMS: atom_id res chain seq x y z
N MET A 1 14.68 -7.68 18.33
CA MET A 1 14.89 -7.02 17.00
C MET A 1 15.60 -8.04 16.11
N ASN A 2 15.24 -8.38 14.88
CA ASN A 2 14.48 -7.72 13.81
C ASN A 2 13.57 -8.73 13.08
N ARG A 3 12.66 -9.42 13.77
CA ARG A 3 11.69 -10.27 13.06
C ARG A 3 10.71 -9.46 12.22
N ASN A 4 10.26 -8.30 12.71
CA ASN A 4 9.26 -7.49 12.00
C ASN A 4 9.87 -6.73 10.81
N ILE A 5 11.07 -6.16 10.95
CA ILE A 5 11.77 -5.51 9.83
C ILE A 5 12.17 -6.57 8.79
N ALA A 6 12.79 -7.69 9.19
CA ALA A 6 13.12 -8.75 8.25
C ALA A 6 11.88 -9.40 7.60
N LEU A 7 10.76 -9.54 8.32
CA LEU A 7 9.48 -9.97 7.74
C LEU A 7 8.96 -8.93 6.74
N LEU A 8 9.06 -7.63 7.03
CA LEU A 8 8.68 -6.57 6.11
C LEU A 8 9.57 -6.59 4.86
N SER A 9 10.90 -6.66 5.00
CA SER A 9 11.85 -6.70 3.88
C SER A 9 11.61 -7.93 2.99
N VAL A 10 11.32 -9.09 3.58
CA VAL A 10 10.94 -10.31 2.83
C VAL A 10 9.58 -10.14 2.14
N PHE A 11 8.63 -9.45 2.75
CA PHE A 11 7.30 -9.24 2.18
C PHE A 11 7.30 -8.23 1.03
N VAL A 12 8.07 -7.12 1.15
CA VAL A 12 8.28 -6.13 0.09
C VAL A 12 8.95 -6.80 -1.12
N LEU A 13 10.00 -7.60 -0.90
CA LEU A 13 10.63 -8.39 -1.95
C LEU A 13 9.64 -9.38 -2.59
N PHE A 14 8.74 -9.97 -1.81
CA PHE A 14 7.75 -10.94 -2.32
C PHE A 14 6.67 -10.27 -3.20
N ILE A 15 6.20 -9.07 -2.83
CA ILE A 15 5.23 -8.30 -3.63
C ILE A 15 5.88 -7.84 -4.95
N GLY A 16 7.12 -7.31 -4.90
CA GLY A 16 7.87 -6.99 -6.11
C GLY A 16 8.09 -8.21 -7.02
N PHE A 17 8.32 -9.40 -6.45
CA PHE A 17 8.46 -10.62 -7.24
C PHE A 17 7.15 -11.08 -7.89
N GLN A 18 6.00 -10.87 -7.24
CA GLN A 18 4.70 -11.20 -7.81
C GLN A 18 4.36 -10.26 -8.98
N SER A 19 4.66 -8.95 -8.86
CA SER A 19 4.44 -7.96 -9.93
C SER A 19 5.31 -8.26 -11.17
N LEU A 20 6.56 -8.71 -10.97
CA LEU A 20 7.49 -9.09 -12.04
C LEU A 20 7.11 -10.39 -12.78
N SER A 21 6.34 -11.28 -12.16
CA SER A 21 6.03 -12.60 -12.75
C SER A 21 4.89 -12.58 -13.78
N ARG A 22 4.13 -11.49 -13.87
CA ARG A 22 3.06 -11.32 -14.85
C ARG A 22 3.59 -10.62 -16.10
N ALA A 23 4.34 -11.35 -16.92
CA ALA A 23 4.65 -10.94 -18.31
C ALA A 23 3.44 -11.05 -19.26
N GLN A 24 2.23 -11.11 -18.71
CA GLN A 24 0.96 -11.20 -19.40
C GLN A 24 0.37 -9.78 -19.50
N GLU A 25 -0.44 -9.49 -20.52
CA GLU A 25 -1.06 -8.18 -20.75
C GLU A 25 -1.76 -7.67 -19.48
N ARG A 26 -1.09 -6.76 -18.75
CA ARG A 26 -1.66 -6.12 -17.56
C ARG A 26 -2.65 -5.07 -18.01
N THR A 27 -3.82 -5.07 -17.39
CA THR A 27 -4.82 -4.03 -17.59
C THR A 27 -4.49 -2.79 -16.74
N VAL A 28 -5.11 -1.65 -17.06
CA VAL A 28 -5.03 -0.45 -16.21
C VAL A 28 -5.57 -0.73 -14.80
N SER A 29 -6.57 -1.60 -14.69
CA SER A 29 -7.15 -2.01 -13.40
C SER A 29 -6.14 -2.79 -12.55
N ASP A 30 -5.44 -3.77 -13.14
CA ASP A 30 -4.37 -4.51 -12.46
C ASP A 30 -3.27 -3.58 -11.94
N ILE A 31 -2.88 -2.58 -12.73
CA ILE A 31 -1.85 -1.62 -12.33
C ILE A 31 -2.34 -0.71 -11.19
N ASN A 32 -3.61 -0.29 -11.20
CA ASN A 32 -4.17 0.52 -10.13
C ASN A 32 -4.22 -0.25 -8.80
N GLU A 33 -4.58 -1.53 -8.83
CA GLU A 33 -4.57 -2.40 -7.64
C GLU A 33 -3.15 -2.50 -7.06
N ASP A 34 -2.15 -2.76 -7.91
CA ASP A 34 -0.76 -2.85 -7.49
C ASP A 34 -0.25 -1.52 -6.89
N ILE A 35 -0.56 -0.37 -7.51
CA ILE A 35 -0.21 0.95 -6.96
C ILE A 35 -0.83 1.15 -5.57
N ALA A 36 -2.12 0.83 -5.38
CA ALA A 36 -2.80 1.02 -4.10
C ALA A 36 -2.17 0.19 -2.97
N VAL A 37 -1.74 -1.05 -3.27
CA VAL A 37 -1.02 -1.89 -2.31
C VAL A 37 0.33 -1.28 -1.94
N LEU A 38 1.09 -0.76 -2.92
CA LEU A 38 2.39 -0.15 -2.67
C LEU A 38 2.27 1.14 -1.84
N GLU A 39 1.28 1.99 -2.13
CA GLU A 39 1.01 3.21 -1.35
C GLU A 39 0.64 2.91 0.12
N TYR A 40 -0.12 1.85 0.36
CA TYR A 40 -0.42 1.39 1.73
C TYR A 40 0.86 1.02 2.51
N TRP A 41 1.79 0.31 1.86
CA TRP A 41 3.05 -0.08 2.48
C TRP A 41 3.99 1.09 2.70
N GLN A 42 4.09 2.01 1.74
CA GLN A 42 4.87 3.24 1.89
C GLN A 42 4.39 4.06 3.09
N ASN A 43 3.07 4.20 3.27
CA ASN A 43 2.48 4.86 4.44
C ASN A 43 2.80 4.13 5.74
N THR A 44 2.73 2.80 5.74
CA THR A 44 3.05 1.97 6.92
C THR A 44 4.51 2.13 7.34
N LEU A 45 5.43 2.08 6.38
CA LEU A 45 6.87 2.30 6.61
C LEU A 45 7.16 3.72 7.08
N SER A 46 6.51 4.73 6.49
CA SER A 46 6.65 6.13 6.90
C SER A 46 6.21 6.34 8.35
N ASN A 47 5.10 5.70 8.76
CA ASN A 47 4.64 5.73 10.15
C ASN A 47 5.62 5.04 11.10
N GLU A 48 6.20 3.91 10.70
CA GLU A 48 7.20 3.21 11.51
C GLU A 48 8.48 4.04 11.65
N ARG A 49 8.96 4.65 10.55
CA ARG A 49 10.08 5.59 10.57
C ARG A 49 9.82 6.74 11.55
N ALA A 50 8.65 7.36 11.47
CA ALA A 50 8.27 8.44 12.38
C ALA A 50 8.21 7.95 13.84
N ARG A 51 7.72 6.72 14.07
CA ARG A 51 7.71 6.09 15.39
C ARG A 51 9.13 5.87 15.93
N LEU A 52 10.05 5.38 15.11
CA LEU A 52 11.46 5.18 15.46
C LEU A 52 12.15 6.52 15.76
N GLN A 53 11.91 7.54 14.93
CA GLN A 53 12.41 8.90 15.13
C GLN A 53 11.88 9.51 16.45
N ASN A 54 10.58 9.41 16.72
CA ASN A 54 10.01 9.92 17.97
C ASN A 54 10.52 9.15 19.20
N ALA A 55 10.69 7.83 19.10
CA ALA A 55 11.27 7.02 20.15
C ALA A 55 12.75 7.38 20.41
N TRP A 56 13.45 7.85 19.38
CA TRP A 56 14.82 8.36 19.47
C TRP A 56 14.90 9.72 20.19
N GLU A 57 14.00 10.64 19.83
CA GLU A 57 13.99 12.00 20.37
C GLU A 57 13.50 12.09 21.83
N ASP A 58 12.69 11.12 22.27
CA ASP A 58 12.22 11.00 23.65
C ASP A 58 12.53 9.60 24.21
N PRO A 59 13.78 9.34 24.68
CA PRO A 59 14.19 8.07 25.28
C PRO A 59 13.60 7.97 26.70
N GLY A 60 12.28 8.01 26.81
CA GLY A 60 11.58 7.82 28.05
C GLY A 60 11.54 6.33 28.36
N ILE A 61 11.95 5.99 29.57
CA ILE A 61 11.77 4.70 30.24
C ILE A 61 12.98 3.78 30.18
N LEU A 62 13.82 3.86 31.22
CA LEU A 62 14.68 2.75 31.62
C LEU A 62 13.84 1.76 32.42
N VAL A 63 13.88 0.49 32.06
CA VAL A 63 13.30 -0.59 32.87
C VAL A 63 14.42 -1.33 33.57
N VAL A 64 14.30 -1.57 34.87
CA VAL A 64 15.29 -2.33 35.65
C VAL A 64 14.60 -3.54 36.28
N TYR A 65 15.16 -4.72 36.05
CA TYR A 65 14.79 -5.94 36.77
C TYR A 65 15.79 -6.15 37.90
N SER A 66 15.27 -6.21 39.13
CA SER A 66 16.06 -6.67 40.27
C SER A 66 15.62 -8.09 40.62
N PRO A 67 16.51 -9.10 40.51
CA PRO A 67 16.21 -10.46 40.93
C PRO A 67 15.78 -10.53 42.40
N ALA A 68 16.36 -9.66 43.25
CA ALA A 68 16.08 -9.60 44.68
C ALA A 68 14.65 -9.13 45.00
N SER A 69 14.03 -8.30 44.13
CA SER A 69 12.68 -7.78 44.35
C SER A 69 11.63 -8.33 43.39
N ALA A 70 12.02 -9.19 42.43
CA ALA A 70 11.17 -9.80 41.40
C ALA A 70 10.15 -8.82 40.77
N SER A 71 10.54 -7.56 40.60
CA SER A 71 9.64 -6.50 40.17
C SER A 71 10.27 -5.66 39.07
N TRP A 72 9.41 -5.25 38.13
CA TRP A 72 9.73 -4.35 37.04
C TRP A 72 9.39 -2.92 37.46
N ARG A 73 10.27 -1.97 37.19
CA ARG A 73 10.02 -0.54 37.39
C ARG A 73 10.48 0.26 36.18
N SER A 74 9.68 1.25 35.79
CA SER A 74 9.94 2.20 34.71
C SER A 74 10.41 3.54 35.27
N PHE A 75 11.46 4.12 34.70
CA PHE A 75 12.04 5.38 35.17
C PHE A 75 12.21 6.39 34.03
N SER A 76 11.91 7.67 34.26
CA SER A 76 12.32 8.71 33.32
C SER A 76 13.86 8.71 33.15
N ARG A 77 14.38 9.34 32.09
CA ARG A 77 15.83 9.44 31.87
C ARG A 77 16.57 9.99 33.09
N ASP A 78 16.07 11.08 33.66
CA ASP A 78 16.67 11.72 34.83
C ASP A 78 16.64 10.81 36.07
N GLN A 79 15.58 10.01 36.23
CA GLN A 79 15.48 9.01 37.30
C GLN A 79 16.36 7.79 37.05
N ALA A 80 16.59 7.45 35.78
CA ALA A 80 17.37 6.29 35.39
C ALA A 80 18.83 6.43 35.81
N GLU A 81 19.44 7.60 35.65
CA GLU A 81 20.84 7.84 36.06
C GLU A 81 21.02 7.71 37.58
N GLU A 82 20.17 8.37 38.37
CA GLU A 82 20.21 8.30 39.84
C GLU A 82 20.01 6.87 40.36
N ILE A 83 19.10 6.13 39.73
CA ILE A 83 18.79 4.75 40.12
C ILE A 83 19.87 3.78 39.65
N LEU A 84 20.46 3.99 38.47
CA LEU A 84 21.54 3.14 37.99
C LEU A 84 22.77 3.28 38.90
N GLU A 85 23.11 4.49 39.33
CA GLU A 85 24.20 4.71 40.29
C GLU A 85 23.93 4.01 41.63
N SER A 86 22.72 4.14 42.16
CA SER A 86 22.28 3.49 43.40
C SER A 86 22.30 1.96 43.32
N VAL A 87 21.80 1.40 42.20
CA VAL A 87 21.72 -0.05 41.99
C VAL A 87 23.13 -0.62 41.75
N ILE A 88 23.99 0.04 40.98
CA ILE A 88 25.39 -0.38 40.80
C ILE A 88 26.18 -0.32 42.11
N ALA A 89 25.97 0.72 42.92
CA ALA A 89 26.58 0.82 44.24
C ALA A 89 26.13 -0.33 45.15
N SER A 90 24.84 -0.68 45.12
CA SER A 90 24.29 -1.80 45.90
C SER A 90 24.81 -3.16 45.41
N ALA A 91 24.90 -3.38 44.10
CA ALA A 91 25.42 -4.61 43.50
C ALA A 91 26.88 -4.89 43.85
N LYS A 92 27.70 -3.84 43.84
CA LYS A 92 29.12 -3.92 44.24
C LYS A 92 29.28 -4.35 45.69
N LEU A 93 28.32 -4.01 46.55
CA LEU A 93 28.31 -4.39 47.96
C LEU A 93 27.79 -5.83 48.16
N SER A 94 26.85 -6.29 47.34
CA SER A 94 26.28 -7.64 47.45
C SER A 94 27.04 -8.74 46.69
N ASN A 95 27.98 -8.36 45.81
CA ASN A 95 28.72 -9.29 44.93
C ASN A 95 27.78 -10.13 44.03
N GLU A 96 26.60 -9.60 43.73
CA GLU A 96 25.60 -10.24 42.87
C GLU A 96 25.79 -9.82 41.41
N ASN A 97 25.61 -10.78 40.49
CA ASN A 97 25.46 -10.46 39.08
C ASN A 97 24.09 -9.83 38.86
N LEU A 98 24.07 -8.60 38.37
CA LEU A 98 22.85 -7.96 37.92
C LEU A 98 22.66 -8.14 36.42
N ILE A 99 21.43 -8.49 36.06
CA ILE A 99 20.96 -8.48 34.68
C ILE A 99 20.06 -7.25 34.56
N TYR A 100 20.47 -6.30 33.74
CA TYR A 100 19.65 -5.14 33.41
C TYR A 100 19.00 -5.37 32.05
N GLN A 101 17.72 -5.09 31.93
CA GLN A 101 17.03 -5.15 30.66
C GLN A 101 16.41 -3.79 30.36
N VAL A 102 17.04 -3.04 29.48
CA VAL A 102 16.48 -1.77 29.01
C VAL A 102 15.43 -2.09 27.95
N THR A 103 14.21 -1.65 28.19
CA THR A 103 13.13 -1.69 27.21
C THR A 103 12.77 -0.28 26.78
N ASP A 104 12.21 -0.12 25.58
CA ASP A 104 11.61 1.16 25.21
C ASP A 104 10.22 1.34 25.86
N ARG A 105 9.54 2.46 25.58
CA ARG A 105 8.16 2.75 26.04
C ARG A 105 7.14 1.68 25.65
N LEU A 106 7.45 0.83 24.68
CA LEU A 106 6.57 -0.23 24.21
C LEU A 106 6.84 -1.57 24.92
N GLY A 107 7.74 -1.58 25.91
CA GLY A 107 8.12 -2.78 26.65
C GLY A 107 8.92 -3.77 25.82
N LEU A 108 9.40 -3.36 24.64
CA LEU A 108 10.20 -4.24 23.80
C LEU A 108 11.62 -4.32 24.37
N PRO A 109 12.16 -5.53 24.61
CA PRO A 109 13.56 -5.72 24.96
C PRO A 109 14.45 -5.09 23.90
N ARG A 110 15.17 -4.01 24.25
CA ARG A 110 16.18 -3.44 23.36
C ARG A 110 17.49 -4.17 23.56
N ILE A 111 17.91 -4.40 24.81
CA ILE A 111 19.16 -5.10 25.14
C ILE A 111 19.01 -5.85 26.48
N LEU A 112 19.49 -7.10 26.51
CA LEU A 112 19.76 -7.84 27.75
C LEU A 112 21.22 -7.57 28.14
N VAL A 113 21.44 -6.82 29.20
CA VAL A 113 22.76 -6.56 29.75
C VAL A 113 23.01 -7.53 30.89
N GLU A 114 23.73 -8.61 30.60
CA GLU A 114 24.47 -9.33 31.63
C GLU A 114 25.75 -8.54 31.90
N THR A 115 25.72 -7.69 32.93
CA THR A 115 27.01 -7.22 33.47
C THR A 115 27.68 -8.40 34.16
N ALA A 116 28.63 -9.03 33.46
CA ALA A 116 29.72 -9.67 34.16
C ALA A 116 30.50 -8.53 34.84
N LEU A 117 30.21 -8.26 36.11
CA LEU A 117 30.98 -7.34 36.96
C LEU A 117 32.43 -7.84 37.19
N SER A 118 32.90 -8.80 36.39
CA SER A 118 34.22 -9.42 36.48
C SER A 118 35.37 -8.53 36.03
N THR A 119 35.12 -7.28 35.62
CA THR A 119 36.17 -6.30 35.31
C THR A 119 36.24 -5.25 36.44
N PRO A 120 37.12 -5.43 37.44
CA PRO A 120 37.30 -4.47 38.52
C PRO A 120 37.70 -3.10 37.94
N GLY A 121 36.90 -2.06 38.22
CA GLY A 121 37.25 -0.68 37.90
C GLY A 121 36.51 -0.04 36.72
N ALA A 122 35.65 -0.76 35.99
CA ALA A 122 34.76 -0.12 35.02
C ALA A 122 33.81 0.85 35.76
N LYS A 123 33.85 2.13 35.39
CA LYS A 123 32.96 3.16 35.95
C LYS A 123 31.62 3.10 35.19
N ALA A 124 30.51 3.20 35.93
CA ALA A 124 29.14 3.20 35.38
C ALA A 124 28.92 4.15 34.18
N PRO A 125 29.51 5.37 34.14
CA PRO A 125 29.36 6.27 33.00
C PRO A 125 29.88 5.69 31.68
N ALA A 126 31.02 4.99 31.68
CA ALA A 126 31.60 4.43 30.46
C ALA A 126 30.74 3.30 29.87
N VAL A 127 30.01 2.58 30.73
CA VAL A 127 29.07 1.54 30.33
C VAL A 127 27.81 2.18 29.72
N LEU A 128 27.30 3.26 30.32
CA LEU A 128 26.17 4.01 29.80
C LEU A 128 26.48 4.67 28.43
N ASP A 129 27.66 5.27 28.28
CA ASP A 129 28.12 5.89 27.03
C ASP A 129 28.25 4.85 25.92
N PHE A 130 28.83 3.68 26.23
CA PHE A 130 28.91 2.57 25.27
C PHE A 130 27.52 2.13 24.81
N TYR A 131 26.56 2.00 25.74
CA TYR A 131 25.19 1.60 25.39
C TYR A 131 24.45 2.65 24.58
N GLN A 132 24.58 3.93 24.93
CA GLN A 132 24.00 5.01 24.16
C GLN A 132 24.53 4.97 22.73
N SER A 133 25.85 4.88 22.55
CA SER A 133 26.44 4.81 21.20
C SER A 133 25.97 3.59 20.40
N SER A 134 25.85 2.41 21.03
CA SER A 134 25.36 1.20 20.37
C SER A 134 23.88 1.29 20.00
N LEU A 135 23.05 1.89 20.86
CA LEU A 135 21.62 2.07 20.58
C LEU A 135 21.40 3.13 19.49
N THR A 136 22.15 4.23 19.52
CA THR A 136 22.18 5.23 18.44
C THR A 136 22.45 4.56 17.11
N ALA A 137 23.56 3.82 17.03
CA ALA A 137 23.98 3.19 15.79
C ALA A 137 22.94 2.20 15.26
N GLN A 138 22.26 1.45 16.15
CA GLN A 138 21.20 0.53 15.74
C GLN A 138 19.96 1.26 15.22
N VAL A 139 19.49 2.30 15.91
CA VAL A 139 18.32 3.08 15.48
C VAL A 139 18.60 3.79 14.16
N GLU A 140 19.78 4.38 14.00
CA GLU A 140 20.22 4.98 12.73
C GLU A 140 20.27 3.94 11.61
N ALA A 141 20.74 2.72 11.89
CA ALA A 141 20.75 1.64 10.92
C ALA A 141 19.32 1.21 10.52
N ASP A 142 18.41 1.05 11.49
CA ASP A 142 17.02 0.66 11.22
C ASP A 142 16.25 1.76 10.45
N ILE A 143 16.50 3.05 10.76
CA ILE A 143 15.96 4.18 10.00
C ILE A 143 16.53 4.16 8.57
N GLY A 144 17.84 3.94 8.42
CA GLY A 144 18.48 3.85 7.10
C GLY A 144 17.93 2.71 6.24
N GLU A 145 17.69 1.53 6.81
CA GLU A 145 17.04 0.41 6.11
C GLU A 145 15.60 0.76 5.70
N THR A 146 14.86 1.44 6.59
CA THR A 146 13.49 1.90 6.30
C THR A 146 13.46 2.92 5.16
N ASP A 147 14.40 3.87 5.14
CA ASP A 147 14.51 4.89 4.08
C ASP A 147 14.82 4.27 2.72
N LEU A 148 15.67 3.23 2.68
CA LEU A 148 15.95 2.48 1.45
C LEU A 148 14.69 1.79 0.90
N LEU A 149 13.92 1.11 1.76
CA LEU A 149 12.69 0.43 1.35
C LEU A 149 11.62 1.41 0.85
N ILE A 150 11.48 2.58 1.49
CA ILE A 150 10.57 3.63 1.03
C ILE A 150 10.98 4.10 -0.39
N GLY A 151 12.28 4.32 -0.62
CA GLY A 151 12.79 4.71 -1.94
C GLY A 151 12.53 3.66 -3.02
N GLU A 152 12.72 2.37 -2.73
CA GLU A 152 12.41 1.28 -3.67
C GLU A 152 10.91 1.23 -4.03
N LEU A 153 10.03 1.44 -3.06
CA LEU A 153 8.58 1.51 -3.31
C LEU A 153 8.21 2.72 -4.17
N GLU A 154 8.83 3.88 -3.93
CA GLU A 154 8.61 5.09 -4.74
C GLU A 154 9.01 4.88 -6.20
N GLU A 155 10.17 4.27 -6.45
CA GLU A 155 10.63 3.95 -7.81
C GLU A 155 9.67 2.99 -8.53
N GLU A 156 9.16 1.98 -7.82
CA GLU A 156 8.20 1.02 -8.38
C GLU A 156 6.85 1.68 -8.69
N ILE A 157 6.34 2.54 -7.80
CA ILE A 157 5.11 3.32 -8.05
C ILE A 157 5.29 4.23 -9.28
N ILE A 158 6.45 4.86 -9.43
CA ILE A 158 6.76 5.69 -10.60
C ILE A 158 6.76 4.85 -11.88
N ARG A 159 7.40 3.67 -11.85
CA ARG A 159 7.44 2.73 -12.98
C ARG A 159 6.03 2.29 -13.39
N LEU A 160 5.20 1.88 -12.43
CA LEU A 160 3.82 1.46 -12.68
C LEU A 160 2.96 2.59 -13.24
N ASN A 161 3.13 3.82 -12.75
CA ASN A 161 2.46 4.97 -13.33
C ASN A 161 2.88 5.25 -14.77
N GLN A 162 4.16 5.09 -15.11
CA GLN A 162 4.62 5.21 -16.49
C GLN A 162 4.03 4.11 -17.39
N GLU A 163 3.96 2.88 -16.91
CA GLU A 163 3.31 1.75 -17.61
C GLU A 163 1.82 2.03 -17.83
N LYS A 164 1.11 2.48 -16.80
CA LYS A 164 -0.28 2.93 -16.90
C LYS A 164 -0.44 4.04 -17.95
N GLN A 165 0.43 5.05 -17.94
CA GLN A 165 0.39 6.12 -18.94
C GLN A 165 0.70 5.61 -20.35
N ALA A 166 1.56 4.60 -20.50
CA ALA A 166 1.83 3.97 -21.79
C ALA A 166 0.63 3.16 -22.30
N LEU A 167 -0.12 2.49 -21.42
CA LEU A 167 -1.36 1.80 -21.77
C LEU A 167 -2.52 2.77 -22.08
N LEU A 168 -2.54 3.93 -21.44
CA LEU A 168 -3.51 5.00 -21.71
C LEU A 168 -3.10 5.89 -22.87
N ALA A 169 -1.82 5.87 -23.26
CA ALA A 169 -1.35 6.66 -24.39
C ALA A 169 -2.10 6.18 -25.63
N PRO A 170 -2.64 7.10 -26.44
CA PRO A 170 -3.23 6.71 -27.72
C PRO A 170 -2.16 5.95 -28.49
N GLY A 171 -2.46 4.70 -28.85
CA GLY A 171 -1.58 3.87 -29.65
C GLY A 171 -1.11 4.61 -30.91
N PRO A 172 -0.01 4.15 -31.55
CA PRO A 172 0.63 4.84 -32.68
C PRO A 172 -0.43 5.27 -33.70
N ALA A 173 -0.72 6.58 -33.72
CA ALA A 173 -1.82 7.20 -34.46
C ALA A 173 -2.97 6.22 -34.65
N ALA A 174 -3.70 5.92 -33.56
CA ALA A 174 -4.96 5.19 -33.59
C ALA A 174 -5.62 5.48 -34.92
N VAL A 175 -5.67 4.47 -35.80
CA VAL A 175 -6.49 4.55 -36.99
C VAL A 175 -7.80 5.07 -36.44
N GLN A 176 -8.22 6.24 -36.95
CA GLN A 176 -9.44 6.90 -36.52
C GLN A 176 -10.57 5.98 -36.98
N CYS A 177 -10.75 4.89 -36.25
CA CYS A 177 -11.67 3.83 -36.56
C CYS A 177 -13.01 4.46 -36.29
N ASP A 178 -13.70 4.76 -37.39
CA ASP A 178 -15.08 5.16 -37.35
C ASP A 178 -15.84 4.06 -36.61
N LEU A 179 -16.29 4.34 -35.38
CA LEU A 179 -17.05 3.40 -34.59
C LEU A 179 -18.50 3.30 -35.07
N SER A 180 -18.88 4.08 -36.08
CA SER A 180 -20.22 4.02 -36.66
C SER A 180 -20.51 2.64 -37.25
N GLY A 181 -21.79 2.26 -37.20
CA GLY A 181 -22.30 0.99 -37.67
C GLY A 181 -22.77 0.08 -36.53
N SER A 182 -23.08 -1.15 -36.91
CA SER A 182 -23.66 -2.14 -36.02
C SER A 182 -22.59 -2.98 -35.35
N TRP A 183 -22.81 -3.28 -34.07
CA TRP A 183 -21.95 -4.11 -33.25
C TRP A 183 -22.80 -5.14 -32.53
N ASN A 184 -22.27 -6.34 -32.38
CA ASN A 184 -22.92 -7.45 -31.71
C ASN A 184 -22.31 -7.71 -30.33
N GLY A 185 -23.18 -7.88 -29.32
CA GLY A 185 -22.79 -8.24 -27.97
C GLY A 185 -23.57 -9.47 -27.52
N ASN A 186 -22.93 -10.64 -27.54
CA ASN A 186 -23.61 -11.91 -27.26
C ASN A 186 -24.41 -11.92 -25.94
N ASP A 187 -23.88 -11.25 -24.90
CA ASP A 187 -24.51 -11.19 -23.57
C ASP A 187 -25.17 -9.84 -23.27
N TRP A 188 -24.92 -8.83 -24.12
CA TRP A 188 -25.27 -7.43 -23.87
C TRP A 188 -26.05 -6.78 -25.01
N GLY A 189 -26.59 -7.59 -25.91
CA GLY A 189 -27.34 -7.14 -27.07
C GLY A 189 -26.52 -6.35 -28.09
N ASP A 190 -27.19 -5.94 -29.17
CA ASP A 190 -26.54 -5.26 -30.29
C ASP A 190 -26.64 -3.74 -30.15
N ILE A 191 -25.60 -3.03 -30.55
CA ILE A 191 -25.61 -1.56 -30.63
C ILE A 191 -25.45 -1.09 -32.06
N ASN A 192 -26.03 0.07 -32.39
CA ASN A 192 -25.81 0.74 -33.66
C ASN A 192 -25.39 2.19 -33.42
N LEU A 193 -24.10 2.46 -33.61
CA LEU A 193 -23.49 3.75 -33.32
C LEU A 193 -23.50 4.66 -34.54
N ASN A 194 -23.69 5.95 -34.31
CA ASN A 194 -23.50 7.01 -35.29
C ASN A 194 -22.58 8.06 -34.70
N GLN A 195 -21.66 8.58 -35.52
CA GLN A 195 -20.78 9.66 -35.10
C GLN A 195 -21.58 10.91 -34.69
N SER A 196 -21.22 11.48 -33.54
CA SER A 196 -21.74 12.74 -33.01
C SER A 196 -20.63 13.78 -32.89
N SER A 197 -20.95 15.02 -32.51
CA SER A 197 -19.95 16.09 -32.37
C SER A 197 -18.93 15.84 -31.25
N THR A 198 -19.24 14.98 -30.29
CA THR A 198 -18.41 14.71 -29.10
C THR A 198 -18.01 13.25 -28.95
N GLY A 199 -18.36 12.39 -29.91
CA GLY A 199 -18.09 10.95 -29.84
C GLY A 199 -19.06 10.17 -30.73
N TYR A 200 -19.79 9.23 -30.13
CA TYR A 200 -20.79 8.41 -30.81
C TYR A 200 -22.08 8.34 -30.00
N SER A 201 -23.21 8.26 -30.71
CA SER A 201 -24.53 8.07 -30.13
C SER A 201 -25.32 7.10 -30.99
N GLY A 202 -26.16 6.28 -30.37
CA GLY A 202 -26.80 5.21 -31.10
C GLY A 202 -27.94 4.56 -30.35
N THR A 203 -28.42 3.47 -30.92
CA THR A 203 -29.42 2.61 -30.31
C THR A 203 -28.76 1.37 -29.74
N TYR A 204 -29.36 0.84 -28.68
CA TYR A 204 -28.99 -0.39 -28.00
C TYR A 204 -30.20 -1.32 -28.02
N THR A 205 -30.03 -2.57 -28.44
CA THR A 205 -31.08 -3.59 -28.39
C THR A 205 -30.81 -4.50 -27.20
N SER A 206 -31.84 -4.68 -26.37
CA SER A 206 -31.73 -5.14 -24.99
C SER A 206 -31.10 -6.52 -24.75
N THR A 207 -30.39 -6.66 -23.63
CA THR A 207 -30.14 -7.94 -22.91
C THR A 207 -31.41 -8.58 -22.35
N TYR A 208 -32.48 -7.80 -22.16
CA TYR A 208 -33.72 -8.15 -21.46
C TYR A 208 -34.97 -8.10 -22.37
N GLU A 209 -34.77 -8.20 -23.69
CA GLU A 209 -35.76 -8.49 -24.75
C GLU A 209 -36.92 -7.51 -24.99
N ASP A 210 -37.18 -6.51 -24.13
CA ASP A 210 -38.46 -5.77 -24.21
C ASP A 210 -38.42 -4.39 -24.90
N ASP A 211 -37.27 -3.69 -25.01
CA ASP A 211 -37.21 -2.34 -25.60
C ASP A 211 -35.87 -1.99 -26.28
N THR A 212 -35.91 -1.07 -27.25
CA THR A 212 -34.72 -0.41 -27.79
C THR A 212 -34.34 0.77 -26.89
N GLY A 213 -33.09 0.79 -26.42
CA GLY A 213 -32.51 1.87 -25.64
C GLY A 213 -31.63 2.83 -26.46
N ASP A 214 -31.16 3.89 -25.80
CA ASP A 214 -30.17 4.82 -26.30
C ASP A 214 -28.80 4.53 -25.68
N ILE A 215 -27.73 4.73 -26.45
CA ILE A 215 -26.34 4.62 -25.98
C ILE A 215 -25.52 5.83 -26.44
N THR A 216 -24.63 6.32 -25.57
CA THR A 216 -23.65 7.35 -25.90
C THR A 216 -22.25 6.93 -25.46
N ILE A 217 -21.24 7.23 -26.27
CA ILE A 217 -19.83 6.96 -25.98
C ILE A 217 -19.03 8.24 -26.29
N ASN A 218 -18.34 8.77 -25.30
CA ASN A 218 -17.40 9.87 -25.45
C ASN A 218 -15.99 9.32 -25.68
N ILE A 219 -15.46 9.52 -26.89
CA ILE A 219 -14.16 8.99 -27.29
C ILE A 219 -12.98 9.69 -26.59
N THR A 220 -13.21 10.88 -26.02
CA THR A 220 -12.16 11.65 -25.32
C THR A 220 -12.03 11.22 -23.87
N THR A 221 -13.15 10.96 -23.20
CA THR A 221 -13.15 10.53 -21.79
C THR A 221 -13.22 9.01 -21.63
N LEU A 222 -13.52 8.27 -22.70
CA LEU A 222 -13.74 6.81 -22.67
C LEU A 222 -14.81 6.40 -21.64
N GLU A 223 -15.87 7.20 -21.60
CA GLU A 223 -17.03 7.03 -20.75
C GLU A 223 -18.30 7.17 -21.59
N GLY A 224 -19.43 6.72 -21.06
CA GLY A 224 -20.68 6.75 -21.79
C GLY A 224 -21.89 6.58 -20.91
N THR A 225 -23.05 6.55 -21.54
CA THR A 225 -24.31 6.23 -20.89
C THR A 225 -25.09 5.26 -21.74
N TRP A 226 -25.92 4.45 -21.09
CA TRP A 226 -26.92 3.64 -21.76
C TRP A 226 -28.25 3.83 -21.03
N GLY A 227 -29.36 3.68 -21.76
CA GLY A 227 -30.67 3.74 -21.13
C GLY A 227 -31.76 3.09 -21.96
N GLU A 228 -32.65 2.39 -21.28
CA GLU A 228 -33.91 1.85 -21.77
C GLU A 228 -35.07 2.61 -21.10
N THR A 229 -36.31 2.36 -21.51
CA THR A 229 -37.52 3.03 -21.01
C THR A 229 -37.56 3.15 -19.47
N ASN A 230 -37.14 2.10 -18.77
CA ASN A 230 -37.19 2.04 -17.30
C ASN A 230 -35.81 1.97 -16.62
N ARG A 231 -34.70 1.96 -17.37
CA ARG A 231 -33.35 1.73 -16.80
C ARG A 231 -32.33 2.67 -17.40
N LYS A 232 -31.40 3.15 -16.58
CA LYS A 232 -30.28 3.99 -17.03
C LYS A 232 -29.02 3.59 -16.30
N GLY A 233 -27.90 3.66 -17.01
CA GLY A 233 -26.59 3.40 -16.44
C GLY A 233 -25.48 4.20 -17.08
N GLU A 234 -24.35 4.17 -16.40
CA GLU A 234 -23.09 4.75 -16.84
C GLU A 234 -22.19 3.63 -17.39
N LEU A 235 -21.46 3.94 -18.46
CA LEU A 235 -20.40 3.12 -19.04
C LEU A 235 -19.06 3.73 -18.64
N PHE A 236 -18.14 2.90 -18.18
CA PHE A 236 -16.80 3.31 -17.76
C PHE A 236 -15.78 2.23 -18.11
N ASP A 237 -14.49 2.58 -18.01
CA ASP A 237 -13.38 1.73 -18.44
C ASP A 237 -13.53 1.23 -19.90
N ILE A 238 -14.04 2.10 -20.80
CA ILE A 238 -14.24 1.72 -22.20
C ILE A 238 -12.89 1.56 -22.89
N VAL A 239 -12.63 0.37 -23.42
CA VAL A 239 -11.46 0.01 -24.20
C VAL A 239 -11.90 -0.32 -25.61
N ILE A 240 -11.21 0.26 -26.59
CA ILE A 240 -11.39 -0.04 -28.02
C ILE A 240 -10.13 -0.75 -28.47
N SER A 241 -10.26 -1.91 -29.13
CA SER A 241 -9.09 -2.63 -29.64
C SER A 241 -8.32 -1.82 -30.68
N GLU A 242 -7.03 -2.12 -30.84
CA GLU A 242 -6.14 -1.42 -31.77
C GLU A 242 -6.65 -1.46 -33.23
N ASP A 243 -7.35 -2.52 -33.62
CA ASP A 243 -7.98 -2.66 -34.94
C ASP A 243 -9.34 -1.92 -35.07
N GLY A 244 -9.89 -1.40 -33.96
CA GLY A 244 -11.20 -0.77 -33.90
C GLY A 244 -12.37 -1.71 -34.21
N CYS A 245 -12.18 -3.03 -34.06
CA CYS A 245 -13.20 -4.04 -34.31
C CYS A 245 -13.85 -4.60 -33.03
N SER A 246 -13.37 -4.21 -31.84
CA SER A 246 -14.00 -4.55 -30.57
C SER A 246 -14.05 -3.36 -29.60
N ILE A 247 -15.13 -3.32 -28.80
CA ILE A 247 -15.34 -2.37 -27.71
C ILE A 247 -15.67 -3.18 -26.46
N SER A 248 -14.91 -3.02 -25.39
CA SER A 248 -15.18 -3.64 -24.09
C SER A 248 -15.20 -2.60 -22.98
N GLY A 249 -15.79 -2.92 -21.84
CA GLY A 249 -15.75 -2.03 -20.69
C GLY A 249 -16.60 -2.55 -19.53
N SER A 250 -16.91 -1.67 -18.60
CA SER A 250 -17.80 -1.93 -17.47
C SER A 250 -18.97 -0.96 -17.46
N TRP A 251 -20.05 -1.36 -16.81
CA TRP A 251 -21.22 -0.50 -16.65
C TRP A 251 -21.82 -0.62 -15.25
N ASN A 252 -22.59 0.39 -14.82
CA ASN A 252 -23.32 0.40 -13.56
C ASN A 252 -24.70 1.07 -13.73
N VAL A 253 -25.75 0.55 -13.08
CA VAL A 253 -27.09 1.19 -13.05
C VAL A 253 -27.02 2.43 -12.13
N THR A 254 -27.43 3.59 -12.65
CA THR A 254 -27.42 4.84 -11.86
C THR A 254 -28.77 5.19 -11.25
N SER A 255 -29.87 4.64 -11.77
CA SER A 255 -31.19 4.75 -11.13
C SER A 255 -32.20 3.74 -11.68
N ASP A 256 -32.76 2.92 -10.79
CA ASP A 256 -34.12 2.38 -10.90
C ASP A 256 -34.67 2.22 -9.47
N ASP A 257 -35.78 2.88 -9.16
CA ASP A 257 -36.41 2.82 -7.82
C ASP A 257 -36.99 1.41 -7.54
N ASP A 258 -37.17 0.59 -8.59
CA ASP A 258 -37.80 -0.73 -8.52
C ASP A 258 -36.81 -1.91 -8.43
N LEU A 259 -35.50 -1.70 -8.62
CA LEU A 259 -34.48 -2.78 -8.59
C LEU A 259 -33.74 -2.92 -7.26
N GLY A 260 -34.06 -2.09 -6.25
CA GLY A 260 -33.34 -2.08 -4.98
C GLY A 260 -32.00 -1.32 -5.08
N PRO A 261 -31.16 -1.32 -4.01
CA PRO A 261 -29.89 -0.61 -4.04
C PRO A 261 -29.06 -1.09 -5.24
N ALA A 262 -28.45 -0.17 -6.01
CA ALA A 262 -27.62 -0.51 -7.16
C ALA A 262 -26.48 -1.46 -6.74
N VAL A 263 -26.44 -2.69 -7.28
CA VAL A 263 -25.37 -3.65 -6.95
C VAL A 263 -24.75 -4.39 -8.13
N GLU A 264 -25.14 -4.14 -9.38
CA GLU A 264 -24.57 -4.90 -10.51
C GLU A 264 -23.67 -4.03 -11.38
N GLN A 265 -22.37 -4.05 -11.03
CA GLN A 265 -21.31 -3.76 -11.98
C GLN A 265 -21.11 -5.00 -12.84
N ALA A 266 -21.19 -4.86 -14.15
CA ALA A 266 -20.91 -5.95 -15.08
C ALA A 266 -20.04 -5.47 -16.24
N SER A 267 -19.33 -6.40 -16.86
CA SER A 267 -18.49 -6.14 -18.03
C SER A 267 -19.24 -6.40 -19.31
N PHE A 268 -18.98 -5.61 -20.35
CA PHE A 268 -19.52 -5.80 -21.69
C PHE A 268 -18.40 -5.99 -22.72
N ASN A 269 -18.75 -6.65 -23.84
CA ASN A 269 -17.89 -6.81 -24.99
C ASN A 269 -18.74 -6.83 -26.27
N TRP A 270 -18.45 -5.90 -27.18
CA TRP A 270 -19.08 -5.74 -28.48
C TRP A 270 -18.07 -5.94 -29.60
N THR A 271 -18.44 -6.69 -30.63
CA THR A 271 -17.65 -6.86 -31.84
C THR A 271 -18.36 -6.28 -33.05
N LYS A 272 -17.63 -5.60 -33.92
CA LYS A 272 -18.20 -4.95 -35.11
C LYS A 272 -18.72 -6.00 -36.11
N ASN A 273 -19.92 -5.78 -36.64
CA ASN A 273 -20.52 -6.62 -37.69
C ASN A 273 -19.93 -6.35 -39.07
#